data_AF-A0A0C3D1R7-F1
#
_entry.id   AF-A0A0C3D1R7-F1
#
_cell.length_a   1.000
_cell.length_b   1.000
_cell.length_c   1.000
_cell.angle_alpha   90.00
_cell.angle_beta   90.00
_cell.angle_gamma   90.00
#
_symmetry.space_group_name_H-M   'P 1'
#
loop_
_entity.id
_entity.type
_entity.pdbx_description
1 polymer ?
#
loop_
_entity_poly.entity_id
_entity_poly.type
_entity_poly.pdbx_seq_one_letter_code
_entity_poly.pdbx_strand_id
1 'polypeptide(L)'
;RAALMKGGIIGRLAREALGDHADTVIRHGPSDDVLRTGTAIQLGEGYYWDDDLVEDEEQLICGVYKMSTGQHHVNTQQTADVSWWPKQSTWEGSGLDVGYWSSDDEAWYQKRLELIRN
;
A
#
# COMPACT_ATOMS: atom_id res chain seq x y z
N ARG A 1 -5.49 -7.81 5.91
CA ARG A 1 -4.51 -8.90 5.69
C ARG A 1 -3.67 -8.67 4.43
N ALA A 2 -4.29 -8.47 3.25
CA ALA A 2 -3.61 -8.19 1.98
C ALA A 2 -2.46 -7.16 2.10
N ALA A 3 -2.70 -6.01 2.75
CA ALA A 3 -1.67 -4.99 2.97
C ALA A 3 -0.42 -5.51 3.70
N LEU A 4 -0.56 -6.35 4.73
CA LEU A 4 0.59 -6.94 5.43
C LEU A 4 1.35 -7.95 4.55
N MET A 5 0.66 -8.61 3.61
CA MET A 5 1.24 -9.60 2.71
C MET A 5 1.88 -9.00 1.46
N LYS A 6 1.48 -7.79 1.06
CA LYS A 6 2.06 -7.07 -0.08
C LYS A 6 3.56 -6.82 0.06
N GLY A 7 4.05 -6.70 1.30
CA GLY A 7 5.44 -6.34 1.57
C GLY A 7 5.75 -4.89 1.19
N GLY A 8 7.04 -4.57 1.03
CA GLY A 8 7.49 -3.22 0.66
C GLY A 8 6.93 -2.13 1.58
N ILE A 9 6.68 -0.95 1.00
CA ILE A 9 6.19 0.20 1.76
C ILE A 9 4.78 -0.02 2.33
N ILE A 10 3.87 -0.65 1.56
CA ILE A 10 2.50 -0.95 2.03
C ILE A 10 2.55 -1.87 3.25
N GLY A 11 3.34 -2.94 3.20
CA GLY A 11 3.49 -3.89 4.30
C GLY A 11 4.08 -3.24 5.55
N ARG A 12 5.09 -2.38 5.39
CA ARG A 12 5.68 -1.64 6.51
C ARG A 12 4.68 -0.67 7.16
N LEU A 13 3.90 0.05 6.35
CA LEU A 13 2.86 0.98 6.83
C LEU A 13 1.72 0.25 7.54
N ALA A 14 1.26 -0.86 6.97
CA ALA A 14 0.24 -1.69 7.59
C ALA A 14 0.71 -2.25 8.93
N ARG A 15 1.97 -2.67 9.03
CA ARG A 15 2.56 -3.16 10.28
C ARG A 15 2.69 -2.05 11.33
N GLU A 16 3.09 -0.84 10.94
CA GLU A 16 3.10 0.34 11.83
C GLU A 16 1.71 0.63 12.39
N ALA A 17 0.70 0.68 11.51
CA ALA A 17 -0.66 1.07 11.88
C ALA A 17 -1.35 0.03 12.78
N LEU A 18 -1.04 -1.26 12.60
CA LEU A 18 -1.65 -2.35 13.38
C LEU A 18 -0.88 -2.68 14.66
N GLY A 19 0.39 -2.31 14.76
CA GLY A 19 1.25 -2.62 15.91
C GLY A 19 1.20 -4.11 16.27
N ASP A 20 0.96 -4.41 17.54
CA ASP A 20 0.89 -5.78 18.07
C ASP A 20 -0.19 -6.66 17.41
N HIS A 21 -1.21 -6.04 16.79
CA HIS A 21 -2.27 -6.79 16.10
C HIS A 21 -1.82 -7.32 14.74
N ALA A 22 -0.72 -6.82 14.15
CA ALA A 22 -0.29 -7.21 12.82
C ALA A 22 -0.06 -8.73 12.69
N ASP A 23 0.55 -9.36 13.71
CA ASP A 23 0.84 -10.78 13.71
C ASP A 23 -0.41 -11.67 13.90
N THR A 24 -1.48 -11.11 14.46
CA THR A 24 -2.79 -11.77 14.52
C THR A 24 -3.50 -11.63 13.18
N VAL A 25 -3.53 -10.41 12.62
CA VAL A 25 -4.25 -10.10 11.38
C VAL A 25 -3.70 -10.86 10.18
N ILE A 26 -2.38 -11.06 10.10
CA ILE A 26 -1.75 -11.78 8.98
C ILE A 26 -2.11 -13.27 8.95
N ARG A 27 -2.53 -13.85 10.08
CA ARG A 27 -2.86 -15.29 10.22
C ARG A 27 -4.32 -15.60 9.90
N HIS A 28 -5.16 -14.60 9.68
CA HIS A 28 -6.53 -14.83 9.25
C HIS A 28 -6.57 -15.45 7.85
N GLY A 29 -7.70 -16.09 7.53
CA GLY A 29 -7.99 -16.47 6.15
C GLY A 29 -8.36 -15.24 5.30
N PRO A 30 -8.67 -15.47 4.01
CA PRO A 30 -9.25 -14.43 3.16
C PRO A 30 -10.53 -13.86 3.77
N SER A 31 -10.81 -12.59 3.49
CA SER A 31 -12.03 -11.92 3.93
C SER A 31 -13.26 -12.40 3.17
N ASP A 32 -14.46 -12.06 3.66
CA ASP A 32 -15.71 -12.30 2.95
C ASP A 32 -15.79 -11.57 1.59
N ASP A 33 -14.98 -10.52 1.42
CA ASP A 33 -14.90 -9.69 0.21
C ASP A 33 -13.93 -10.25 -0.85
N VAL A 34 -13.28 -11.40 -0.59
CA VAL A 34 -12.27 -11.99 -1.49
C VAL A 34 -12.78 -12.23 -2.92
N LEU A 35 -14.08 -12.50 -3.10
CA LEU A 35 -14.68 -12.71 -4.41
C LEU A 35 -14.92 -11.39 -5.19
N ARG A 36 -14.85 -10.24 -4.52
CA ARG A 36 -15.08 -8.92 -5.10
C ARG A 36 -13.79 -8.21 -5.48
N THR A 37 -12.78 -8.26 -4.60
CA THR A 37 -11.52 -7.51 -4.75
C THR A 37 -10.27 -8.38 -4.62
N GLY A 38 -10.43 -9.67 -4.34
CA GLY A 38 -9.31 -10.60 -4.25
C GLY A 38 -8.75 -11.00 -5.61
N THR A 39 -7.68 -11.79 -5.55
CA THR A 39 -6.99 -12.34 -6.72
C THR A 39 -7.12 -13.86 -6.75
N ALA A 40 -7.20 -14.42 -7.95
CA ALA A 40 -7.28 -15.85 -8.16
C ALA A 40 -5.89 -16.43 -8.46
N ILE A 41 -5.47 -17.40 -7.65
CA ILE A 41 -4.24 -18.17 -7.82
C ILE A 41 -4.62 -19.50 -8.45
N GLN A 42 -4.11 -19.76 -9.65
CA GLN A 42 -4.28 -21.06 -10.30
C GLN A 42 -3.19 -22.02 -9.81
N LEU A 43 -3.61 -23.16 -9.24
CA LEU A 43 -2.70 -24.22 -8.81
C LEU A 43 -3.23 -25.57 -9.30
N GLY A 44 -2.53 -26.14 -10.29
CA GLY A 44 -2.99 -27.35 -10.98
C GLY A 44 -4.29 -27.11 -11.74
N GLU A 45 -5.30 -27.94 -11.48
CA GLU A 45 -6.63 -27.83 -12.09
C GLU A 45 -7.61 -26.94 -11.30
N GLY A 46 -7.19 -26.39 -10.15
CA GLY A 46 -8.04 -25.59 -9.25
C GLY A 46 -7.69 -24.10 -9.23
N TYR A 47 -8.66 -23.30 -8.79
CA TYR A 47 -8.51 -21.88 -8.49
C TYR A 47 -8.70 -21.63 -6.99
N TYR A 48 -7.78 -20.89 -6.40
CA TYR A 48 -7.83 -20.44 -5.01
C TYR A 48 -7.94 -18.92 -4.99
N TRP A 49 -8.65 -18.38 -4.02
CA TRP A 49 -8.86 -16.94 -3.89
C TRP A 49 -8.17 -16.43 -2.63
N ASP A 50 -7.43 -15.33 -2.75
CA ASP A 50 -6.87 -14.61 -1.61
C ASP A 50 -7.14 -13.10 -1.74
N ASP A 51 -7.16 -12.40 -0.60
CA ASP A 51 -7.36 -10.95 -0.58
C ASP A 51 -6.20 -10.26 -1.31
N ASP A 52 -6.52 -9.28 -2.14
CA ASP A 52 -5.55 -8.34 -2.71
C ASP A 52 -6.04 -6.91 -2.44
N LEU A 53 -5.17 -5.94 -2.67
CA LEU A 53 -5.52 -4.52 -2.61
C LEU A 53 -5.85 -4.00 -4.00
N VAL A 54 -6.96 -3.28 -4.11
CA VAL A 54 -7.18 -2.44 -5.29
C VAL A 54 -6.35 -1.17 -5.21
N GLU A 55 -6.08 -0.53 -6.35
CA GLU A 55 -5.22 0.66 -6.42
C GLU A 55 -5.65 1.76 -5.44
N ASP A 56 -6.96 2.00 -5.29
CA ASP A 56 -7.49 3.00 -4.36
C ASP A 56 -7.13 2.69 -2.89
N GLU A 57 -7.09 1.41 -2.50
CA GLU A 57 -6.70 0.99 -1.15
C GLU A 57 -5.19 1.17 -0.93
N GLU A 58 -4.37 0.85 -1.95
CA GLU A 58 -2.93 1.10 -1.93
C GLU A 58 -2.63 2.60 -1.79
N GLN A 59 -3.33 3.43 -2.56
CA GLN A 59 -3.21 4.89 -2.50
C GLN A 59 -3.66 5.44 -1.14
N LEU A 60 -4.75 4.91 -0.59
CA LEU A 60 -5.23 5.29 0.75
C LEU A 60 -4.19 4.96 1.82
N ILE A 61 -3.59 3.77 1.78
CA ILE A 61 -2.52 3.35 2.71
C ILE A 61 -1.30 4.27 2.58
N CYS A 62 -0.94 4.66 1.37
CA CYS A 62 0.18 5.58 1.12
C CYS A 62 -0.14 7.04 1.52
N GLY A 63 -1.36 7.33 1.95
CA GLY A 63 -1.80 8.68 2.31
C GLY A 63 -1.88 9.62 1.11
N VAL A 64 -2.34 9.12 -0.04
CA VAL A 64 -2.60 9.94 -1.23
C VAL A 64 -3.84 10.80 -0.98
N TYR A 65 -3.73 12.09 -1.25
CA TYR A 65 -4.84 13.04 -1.23
C TYR A 65 -4.79 13.97 -2.44
N LYS A 66 -5.96 14.48 -2.84
CA LYS A 66 -6.09 15.40 -3.97
C LYS A 66 -5.99 16.83 -3.49
N MET A 67 -5.06 17.59 -4.06
CA MET A 67 -4.89 19.02 -3.80
C MET A 67 -5.32 19.82 -5.03
N SER A 68 -6.09 20.90 -4.85
CA SER A 68 -6.46 21.76 -5.98
C SER A 68 -5.24 22.54 -6.45
N THR A 69 -4.99 22.56 -7.77
CA THR A 69 -3.87 23.30 -8.36
C THR A 69 -4.20 24.77 -8.63
N GLY A 70 -5.39 25.24 -8.23
CA GLY A 70 -5.85 26.61 -8.45
C GLY A 70 -6.23 26.94 -9.90
N GLN A 71 -6.05 26.01 -10.84
CA GLN A 71 -6.52 26.16 -12.22
C GLN A 71 -7.96 25.67 -12.34
N HIS A 72 -8.88 26.61 -12.53
CA HIS A 72 -10.29 26.35 -12.76
C HIS A 72 -10.60 26.59 -14.24
N HIS A 73 -10.89 25.53 -14.99
CA HIS A 73 -11.51 25.66 -16.30
C HIS A 73 -13.01 25.45 -16.15
N VAL A 74 -13.78 25.97 -17.11
CA VAL A 74 -15.24 26.23 -17.02
C VAL A 74 -16.09 25.06 -16.48
N ASN A 75 -15.61 23.80 -16.52
CA ASN A 75 -16.27 22.64 -15.91
C ASN A 75 -15.31 21.61 -15.24
N THR A 76 -14.06 21.98 -14.96
CA THR A 76 -13.06 21.03 -14.41
C THR A 76 -12.10 21.74 -13.46
N GLN A 77 -12.07 21.28 -12.22
CA GLN A 77 -11.06 21.65 -11.24
C GLN A 77 -9.85 20.74 -11.44
N GLN A 78 -8.73 21.33 -11.85
CA GLN A 78 -7.48 20.57 -11.92
C GLN A 78 -7.03 20.27 -10.48
N THR A 79 -6.77 19.00 -10.23
CA THR A 79 -6.25 18.49 -8.96
C THR A 79 -4.94 17.77 -9.21
N ALA A 80 -4.05 17.81 -8.22
CA ALA A 80 -2.82 17.04 -8.19
C ALA A 80 -2.90 16.02 -7.07
N ASP A 81 -2.45 14.80 -7.36
CA ASP A 81 -2.22 13.79 -6.34
C ASP A 81 -0.96 14.14 -5.55
N VAL A 82 -1.10 14.25 -4.23
CA VAL A 82 0.01 14.40 -3.30
C VAL A 82 -0.04 13.23 -2.32
N SER A 83 1.11 12.72 -1.90
CA SER A 83 1.16 11.58 -0.97
C SER A 83 2.20 11.77 0.12
N TRP A 84 1.89 11.26 1.31
CA TRP A 84 2.86 11.22 2.42
C TRP A 84 3.93 10.16 2.19
N TRP A 85 3.55 9.00 1.66
CA TRP A 85 4.44 7.91 1.31
C TRP A 85 4.49 7.70 -0.21
N PRO A 86 5.59 7.17 -0.76
CA PRO A 86 5.64 6.80 -2.17
C PRO A 86 4.54 5.79 -2.49
N LYS A 87 3.92 5.91 -3.66
CA LYS A 87 2.98 4.90 -4.16
C LYS A 87 3.71 3.56 -4.30
N GLN A 88 3.00 2.44 -4.17
CA GLN A 88 3.57 1.11 -4.28
C GLN A 88 4.34 0.90 -5.60
N SER A 89 3.78 1.35 -6.72
CA SER A 89 4.46 1.32 -8.03
C SER A 89 5.76 2.12 -8.08
N THR A 90 5.86 3.21 -7.29
CA THR A 90 7.10 3.99 -7.16
C THR A 90 8.12 3.27 -6.28
N TRP A 91 7.67 2.53 -5.26
CA TRP A 91 8.53 1.69 -4.44
C TRP A 91 9.11 0.52 -5.23
N GLU A 92 8.27 -0.22 -5.95
CA GLU A 92 8.65 -1.37 -6.78
C GLU A 92 9.61 -0.99 -7.92
N GLY A 93 9.45 0.22 -8.47
CA GLY A 93 10.37 0.77 -9.47
C GLY A 93 11.67 1.33 -8.90
N SER A 94 11.85 1.33 -7.58
CA SER A 94 13.02 1.90 -6.91
C SER A 94 14.14 0.89 -6.72
N GLY A 95 15.34 1.36 -6.36
CA GLY A 95 16.45 0.47 -5.96
C GLY A 95 16.30 -0.14 -4.55
N LEU A 96 15.22 0.19 -3.84
CA LEU A 96 14.92 -0.35 -2.50
C LEU A 96 14.04 -1.62 -2.57
N ASP A 97 13.40 -1.89 -3.70
CA ASP A 97 12.65 -3.14 -3.86
C ASP A 97 13.59 -4.31 -4.21
N VAL A 98 14.18 -4.90 -3.16
CA VAL A 98 15.07 -6.07 -3.27
C VAL A 98 14.36 -7.39 -2.95
N GLY A 99 13.02 -7.39 -2.89
CA GLY A 99 12.19 -8.56 -2.63
C GLY A 99 11.99 -8.92 -1.14
N TYR A 100 12.60 -8.17 -0.22
CA TYR A 100 12.36 -8.25 1.22
C TYR A 100 12.62 -6.88 1.86
N TRP A 101 12.11 -6.65 3.07
CA TRP A 101 12.36 -5.43 3.81
C TRP A 101 13.77 -5.44 4.42
N SER A 102 14.69 -4.73 3.78
CA SER A 102 16.10 -4.62 4.15
C SER A 102 16.35 -3.56 5.23
N SER A 103 17.57 -3.53 5.77
CA SER A 103 17.98 -2.48 6.71
C SER A 103 18.02 -1.09 6.07
N ASP A 104 18.34 -1.01 4.77
CA ASP A 104 18.34 0.25 4.02
C ASP A 104 16.91 0.77 3.82
N ASP A 105 15.94 -0.12 3.63
CA ASP A 105 14.52 0.22 3.53
C ASP A 105 14.01 0.83 4.84
N GLU A 106 14.36 0.22 5.97
CA GLU A 106 14.00 0.75 7.30
C GLU A 106 14.69 2.09 7.56
N ALA A 107 15.96 2.25 7.20
CA ALA A 107 16.68 3.51 7.36
C ALA A 107 16.04 4.64 6.52
N TRP A 108 15.66 4.33 5.28
CA TRP A 108 14.93 5.26 4.42
C TRP A 108 13.56 5.61 5.02
N TYR A 109 12.82 4.61 5.50
CA TYR A 109 11.49 4.77 6.07
C TYR A 109 11.51 5.68 7.29
N GLN A 110 12.42 5.44 8.23
CA GLN A 110 12.56 6.25 9.45
C GLN A 110 12.92 7.71 9.11
N LYS A 111 13.86 7.92 8.18
CA LYS A 111 14.21 9.25 7.70
C LYS A 111 13.00 9.97 7.08
N ARG A 112 12.19 9.27 6.29
CA ARG A 112 10.96 9.83 5.71
C ARG A 112 9.93 10.13 6.79
N LEU A 113 9.76 9.25 7.78
CA LEU A 113 8.84 9.43 8.89
C LEU A 113 9.19 10.68 9.71
N GLU A 114 10.47 10.91 9.98
CA GLU A 114 10.95 12.14 10.62
C GLU A 114 10.60 13.40 9.82
N LEU A 115 10.76 13.36 8.48
CA LEU A 115 10.39 14.47 7.61
C LEU A 115 8.88 14.73 7.56
N ILE A 116 8.05 13.72 7.81
CA ILE A 116 6.58 13.87 7.84
C ILE A 116 6.12 14.41 9.21
N ARG A 117 6.83 14.08 10.29
CA ARG A 117 6.49 14.50 11.66
C ARG A 117 6.94 15.92 12.01
N ASN A 118 7.92 16.47 11.30
CA ASN A 118 8.44 17.83 11.46
C ASN A 118 7.74 18.81 10.52
#